data_AF-W1QG05-F1
#
_entry.id   AF-W1QG05-F1
#
_cell.length_a   1.000
_cell.length_b   1.000
_cell.length_c   1.000
_cell.angle_alpha   90.00
_cell.angle_beta   90.00
_cell.angle_gamma   90.00
#
_symmetry.space_group_name_H-M   'P 1'
#
loop_
_entity.id
_entity.type
_entity.pdbx_description
1 polymer ?
#
loop_
_entity_poly.entity_id
_entity_poly.type
_entity_poly.pdbx_seq_one_letter_code
_entity_poly.pdbx_strand_id
1 'polypeptide(L)'
;MDNSSLSSLDSDVGRYDSLEHVSGYAQTPTIATQISRTRTAVSLASSVSRSVRQIVEQAHDDNEQTALEHLEHQDSNDKLNIENMGINKAIRIATNRTDKTLEAQVSGPETPEKDKGYAWVVCGTIFTVFLSTWGANGTYGVFLNYWMQHSTFPGAKSTDYALVGSIVLGLAQILAPPAQMTSAIIGIKPAMLIGLVCQTLGYLLASFSTKLWQLYLTQGVLVGIGFAFLYNPSIVTVPDWFNKKRGLSFGIIASASGIGGVVFALVSQAIIAKTGGPPWALRAMALITFFLNVMSIILIKERIPSQRLTTVHEIKVRVNILFNKDVLKYLQLYFIVFWFALIVSCYVVALFSLSAYATFMGLSDAQGSHLTAIFNACQAVGRVAIGFTADYTGRVNLAIVLSVIMVILVLAMWINATTEPSIFAYAVLSGLTFGASSVLNQPILADTLPPELFPAGWSFQGVILGCFTLFCEVVALQLRDATKSKPFIKAQIFCGCFAIGGFVLITIVRESRVRNLLAKRLSETEKTLEFQKENEVLARRHATYHELLRKSPLGFLLRLIYPIKV
;
A
#
# COMPACT_ATOMS: atom_id res chain seq x y z
N MET A 1 39.91 -61.85 14.01
CA MET A 1 41.12 -62.06 13.20
C MET A 1 41.64 -60.69 12.76
N ASP A 2 42.45 -60.14 13.67
CA ASP A 2 43.71 -59.42 13.49
C ASP A 2 43.87 -58.19 12.57
N ASN A 3 44.15 -57.09 13.29
CA ASN A 3 45.04 -55.98 12.96
C ASN A 3 46.46 -56.43 12.55
N SER A 4 47.12 -55.64 11.69
CA SER A 4 48.52 -55.16 11.80
C SER A 4 49.01 -54.68 10.41
N SER A 5 49.18 -53.38 10.12
CA SER A 5 50.32 -52.49 10.42
C SER A 5 51.54 -52.64 9.49
N LEU A 6 51.95 -51.53 8.83
CA LEU A 6 53.32 -51.16 8.42
C LEU A 6 53.24 -49.69 7.93
N SER A 7 53.54 -48.67 8.75
CA SER A 7 54.85 -48.17 9.22
C SER A 7 55.59 -47.30 8.18
N SER A 8 55.68 -46.01 8.52
CA SER A 8 56.86 -45.13 8.44
C SER A 8 57.92 -45.33 7.35
N LEU A 9 58.25 -44.26 6.62
CA LEU A 9 59.61 -43.72 6.53
C LEU A 9 59.64 -42.39 5.76
N ASP A 10 59.94 -41.33 6.50
CA ASP A 10 60.62 -40.11 6.03
C ASP A 10 61.98 -40.46 5.42
N SER A 11 62.40 -39.70 4.40
CA SER A 11 63.79 -39.31 4.12
C SER A 11 63.80 -38.63 2.73
N ASP A 12 64.47 -37.53 2.43
CA ASP A 12 65.27 -36.54 3.15
C ASP A 12 65.78 -35.57 2.06
N VAL A 13 66.22 -34.35 2.45
CA VAL A 13 67.18 -33.49 1.69
C VAL A 13 66.68 -32.88 0.36
N GLY A 14 66.65 -31.56 0.11
CA GLY A 14 67.50 -30.47 0.58
C GLY A 14 68.44 -29.98 -0.52
N ARG A 15 68.32 -28.68 -0.87
CA ARG A 15 69.37 -27.73 -1.31
C ARG A 15 69.69 -27.43 -2.81
N TYR A 16 69.63 -26.10 -3.04
CA TYR A 16 70.46 -25.19 -3.86
C TYR A 16 70.21 -24.96 -5.36
N ASP A 17 69.55 -23.82 -5.60
CA ASP A 17 70.01 -22.66 -6.40
C ASP A 17 70.83 -22.89 -7.68
N SER A 18 70.28 -22.43 -8.81
CA SER A 18 71.00 -21.56 -9.76
C SER A 18 70.08 -20.93 -10.81
N LEU A 19 70.11 -19.58 -10.82
CA LEU A 19 70.11 -18.67 -11.98
C LEU A 19 68.81 -18.39 -12.76
N GLU A 20 68.17 -17.29 -12.31
CA GLU A 20 67.71 -16.11 -13.06
C GLU A 20 67.23 -16.16 -14.53
N HIS A 21 66.06 -15.51 -14.69
CA HIS A 21 65.58 -14.71 -15.83
C HIS A 21 65.16 -15.42 -17.12
N VAL A 22 63.83 -15.58 -17.32
CA VAL A 22 63.04 -14.82 -18.33
C VAL A 22 61.58 -14.73 -17.84
N SER A 23 61.06 -13.52 -17.78
CA SER A 23 59.68 -13.19 -17.42
C SER A 23 58.73 -13.30 -18.61
N GLY A 24 57.52 -13.80 -18.36
CA GLY A 24 56.34 -13.49 -19.18
C GLY A 24 55.47 -14.70 -19.50
N TYR A 25 54.48 -15.00 -18.66
CA TYR A 25 53.13 -15.41 -19.05
C TYR A 25 52.20 -15.33 -17.83
N ALA A 26 51.03 -14.72 -18.01
CA ALA A 26 50.01 -14.53 -16.98
C ALA A 26 49.57 -15.88 -16.39
N GLN A 27 49.68 -16.02 -15.06
CA GLN A 27 49.20 -17.18 -14.33
C GLN A 27 47.68 -17.29 -14.44
N THR A 28 47.21 -18.31 -15.17
CA THR A 28 45.83 -18.79 -15.06
C THR A 28 45.62 -19.33 -13.64
N PRO A 29 44.53 -18.96 -12.93
CA PRO A 29 44.31 -19.45 -11.58
C PRO A 29 44.14 -20.97 -11.63
N THR A 30 45.05 -21.69 -10.96
CA THR A 30 45.07 -23.15 -10.87
C THR A 30 43.72 -23.66 -10.34
N ILE A 31 43.25 -24.80 -10.87
CA ILE A 31 41.96 -25.44 -10.51
C ILE A 31 41.78 -25.57 -8.98
N ALA A 32 42.87 -25.78 -8.24
CA ALA A 32 42.88 -25.82 -6.77
C ALA A 32 42.39 -24.51 -6.11
N THR A 33 42.71 -23.35 -6.69
CA THR A 33 42.31 -22.03 -6.18
C THR A 33 40.83 -21.75 -6.44
N GLN A 34 40.28 -22.25 -7.56
CA GLN A 34 38.84 -22.20 -7.83
C GLN A 34 38.04 -23.15 -6.94
N ILE A 35 38.57 -24.35 -6.67
CA ILE A 35 37.98 -25.33 -5.74
C ILE A 35 38.02 -24.82 -4.28
N SER A 36 39.10 -24.15 -3.86
CA SER A 36 39.16 -23.58 -2.51
C SER A 36 38.21 -22.40 -2.35
N ARG A 37 38.07 -21.53 -3.37
CA ARG A 37 37.09 -20.43 -3.36
C ARG A 37 35.65 -20.93 -3.36
N THR A 38 35.34 -21.97 -4.12
CA THR A 38 34.00 -22.59 -4.11
C THR A 38 33.73 -23.33 -2.80
N ARG A 39 34.69 -24.08 -2.24
CA ARG A 39 34.55 -24.66 -0.89
C ARG A 39 34.39 -23.61 0.21
N THR A 40 35.11 -22.50 0.13
CA THR A 40 35.00 -21.39 1.08
C THR A 40 33.65 -20.70 0.93
N ALA A 41 33.16 -20.47 -0.29
CA ALA A 41 31.84 -19.91 -0.55
C ALA A 41 30.70 -20.84 -0.11
N VAL A 42 30.84 -22.16 -0.33
CA VAL A 42 29.87 -23.18 0.13
C VAL A 42 29.90 -23.33 1.66
N SER A 43 31.08 -23.29 2.27
CA SER A 43 31.25 -23.27 3.73
C SER A 43 30.62 -22.02 4.34
N LEU A 44 30.89 -20.84 3.77
CA LEU A 44 30.32 -19.57 4.20
C LEU A 44 28.79 -19.58 4.02
N ALA A 45 28.28 -20.06 2.89
CA ALA A 45 26.84 -20.20 2.63
C ALA A 45 26.18 -21.19 3.60
N SER A 46 26.82 -22.31 3.92
CA SER A 46 26.31 -23.31 4.89
C SER A 46 26.39 -22.82 6.34
N SER A 47 27.36 -21.97 6.66
CA SER A 47 27.50 -21.32 7.98
C SER A 47 26.43 -20.24 8.14
N VAL A 48 26.26 -19.37 7.15
CA VAL A 48 25.20 -18.35 7.10
C VAL A 48 23.82 -19.01 7.14
N SER A 49 23.61 -20.11 6.40
CA SER A 49 22.35 -20.86 6.42
C SER A 49 22.04 -21.44 7.81
N ARG A 50 23.03 -21.97 8.52
CA ARG A 50 22.87 -22.46 9.90
C ARG A 50 22.56 -21.32 10.87
N SER A 51 23.27 -20.21 10.80
CA SER A 51 23.02 -19.03 11.65
C SER A 51 21.63 -18.42 11.40
N VAL A 52 21.21 -18.31 10.14
CA VAL A 52 19.86 -17.84 9.79
C VAL A 52 18.80 -18.81 10.32
N ARG A 53 19.02 -20.13 10.19
CA ARG A 53 18.08 -21.13 10.71
C ARG A 53 17.91 -21.04 12.23
N GLN A 54 19.01 -20.87 12.97
CA GLN A 54 18.95 -20.68 14.43
C GLN A 54 18.18 -19.41 14.81
N ILE A 55 18.43 -18.29 14.11
CA ILE A 55 17.69 -17.04 14.34
C ILE A 55 16.19 -17.23 14.05
N VAL A 56 15.85 -17.99 13.01
CA VAL A 56 14.46 -18.27 12.64
C VAL A 56 13.77 -19.14 13.67
N GLU A 57 14.40 -20.23 14.11
CA GLU A 57 13.87 -21.10 15.18
C GLU A 57 13.66 -20.29 16.46
N GLN A 58 14.66 -19.53 16.88
CA GLN A 58 14.58 -18.72 18.09
C GLN A 58 13.48 -17.65 18.02
N ALA A 59 13.31 -16.99 16.88
CA ALA A 59 12.25 -16.01 16.68
C ALA A 59 10.85 -16.65 16.56
N HIS A 60 10.77 -17.90 16.08
CA HIS A 60 9.52 -18.64 16.01
C HIS A 60 9.00 -18.93 17.42
N ASP A 61 9.84 -19.52 18.27
CA ASP A 61 9.55 -19.80 19.68
C ASP A 61 9.14 -18.50 20.41
N ASP A 62 9.84 -17.40 20.10
CA ASP A 62 9.60 -16.11 20.71
C ASP A 62 8.21 -15.53 20.36
N ASN A 63 7.85 -15.63 19.08
CA ASN A 63 6.55 -15.19 18.59
C ASN A 63 5.41 -16.07 19.10
N GLU A 64 5.61 -17.37 19.24
CA GLU A 64 4.61 -18.31 19.76
C GLU A 64 4.28 -18.01 21.22
N GLN A 65 5.28 -17.88 22.09
CA GLN A 65 5.04 -17.52 23.49
C GLN A 65 4.42 -16.13 23.63
N THR A 66 4.87 -15.14 22.84
CA THR A 66 4.24 -13.80 22.88
C THR A 66 2.76 -13.87 22.46
N ALA A 67 2.42 -14.74 21.49
CA ALA A 67 1.05 -14.94 21.08
C ALA A 67 0.21 -15.60 22.19
N LEU A 68 0.77 -16.55 22.94
CA LEU A 68 0.13 -17.16 24.11
C LEU A 68 -0.11 -16.12 25.22
N GLU A 69 0.90 -15.33 25.56
CA GLU A 69 0.78 -14.22 26.54
C GLU A 69 -0.26 -13.19 26.10
N HIS A 70 -0.35 -12.86 24.80
CA HIS A 70 -1.40 -11.99 24.28
C HIS A 70 -2.80 -12.60 24.36
N LEU A 71 -2.96 -13.91 24.18
CA LEU A 71 -4.25 -14.58 24.35
C LEU A 71 -4.69 -14.58 25.82
N GLU A 72 -3.77 -14.84 26.75
CA GLU A 72 -4.02 -14.78 28.20
C GLU A 72 -4.34 -13.35 28.68
N HIS A 73 -3.58 -12.36 28.20
CA HIS A 73 -3.86 -10.95 28.47
C HIS A 73 -5.13 -10.46 27.78
N GLN A 74 -5.51 -10.99 26.62
CA GLN A 74 -6.74 -10.61 25.95
C GLN A 74 -7.96 -11.21 26.68
N ASP A 75 -7.90 -12.46 27.13
CA ASP A 75 -8.95 -13.07 27.95
C ASP A 75 -9.07 -12.38 29.31
N SER A 76 -7.94 -11.99 29.91
CA SER A 76 -7.91 -11.19 31.14
C SER A 76 -8.39 -9.76 30.92
N ASN A 77 -8.06 -9.10 29.80
CA ASN A 77 -8.54 -7.75 29.47
C ASN A 77 -10.01 -7.72 29.06
N ASP A 78 -10.53 -8.78 28.45
CA ASP A 78 -11.96 -8.90 28.15
C ASP A 78 -12.74 -9.09 29.47
N LYS A 79 -12.20 -9.88 30.42
CA LYS A 79 -12.73 -9.97 31.80
C LYS A 79 -12.59 -8.65 32.58
N LEU A 80 -11.43 -7.98 32.51
CA LEU A 80 -11.16 -6.68 33.13
C LEU A 80 -11.92 -5.53 32.46
N ASN A 81 -12.27 -5.58 31.17
CA ASN A 81 -13.09 -4.56 30.51
C ASN A 81 -14.56 -4.66 30.92
N ILE A 82 -15.02 -5.88 31.25
CA ILE A 82 -16.34 -6.11 31.85
C ILE A 82 -16.38 -5.53 33.28
N GLU A 83 -15.29 -5.62 34.05
CA GLU A 83 -15.17 -5.06 35.41
C GLU A 83 -14.83 -3.55 35.46
N ASN A 84 -13.90 -3.07 34.62
CA ASN A 84 -13.42 -1.68 34.56
C ASN A 84 -14.39 -0.72 33.87
N MET A 85 -15.55 -1.20 33.42
CA MET A 85 -16.60 -0.34 32.88
C MET A 85 -17.04 0.72 33.92
N GLY A 86 -16.93 0.41 35.23
CA GLY A 86 -17.15 1.36 36.32
C GLY A 86 -16.00 2.35 36.57
N ILE A 87 -14.74 1.92 36.45
CA ILE A 87 -13.55 2.75 36.74
C ILE A 87 -13.20 3.68 35.56
N ASN A 88 -13.36 3.20 34.32
CA ASN A 88 -13.25 4.03 33.12
C ASN A 88 -14.31 5.14 33.06
N LYS A 89 -15.46 4.92 33.72
CA LYS A 89 -16.51 5.93 33.93
C LYS A 89 -16.02 7.01 34.90
N ALA A 90 -15.34 6.63 36.00
CA ALA A 90 -14.77 7.56 36.97
C ALA A 90 -13.59 8.39 36.42
N ILE A 91 -12.70 7.78 35.64
CA ILE A 91 -11.55 8.48 35.02
C ILE A 91 -12.02 9.46 33.93
N ARG A 92 -13.10 9.13 33.19
CA ARG A 92 -13.74 10.03 32.21
C ARG A 92 -14.49 11.20 32.84
N ILE A 93 -15.03 11.04 34.03
CA ILE A 93 -15.66 12.13 34.83
C ILE A 93 -14.59 13.15 35.27
N ALA A 94 -13.36 12.71 35.56
CA ALA A 94 -12.26 13.60 35.94
C ALA A 94 -11.66 14.44 34.79
N THR A 95 -11.98 14.13 33.52
CA THR A 95 -11.34 14.75 32.32
C THR A 95 -12.20 15.78 31.58
N ASN A 96 -13.28 16.31 32.16
CA ASN A 96 -14.15 17.33 31.56
C ASN A 96 -14.71 16.94 30.17
N ARG A 97 -15.25 15.72 30.02
CA ARG A 97 -16.19 15.42 28.92
C ARG A 97 -17.60 15.74 29.38
N THR A 98 -18.27 16.64 28.68
CA THR A 98 -19.62 17.17 28.98
C THR A 98 -20.62 16.03 29.23
N ASP A 99 -21.38 16.10 30.33
CA ASP A 99 -22.30 15.06 30.85
C ASP A 99 -23.30 14.49 29.81
N LYS A 100 -23.65 15.26 28.78
CA LYS A 100 -24.57 14.81 27.71
C LYS A 100 -24.02 13.68 26.82
N THR A 101 -22.70 13.48 26.79
CA THR A 101 -22.07 12.36 26.05
C THR A 101 -22.12 11.06 26.83
N LEU A 102 -22.25 11.14 28.16
CA LEU A 102 -22.23 10.00 29.07
C LEU A 102 -23.59 9.29 29.14
N GLU A 103 -24.71 10.02 29.08
CA GLU A 103 -26.04 9.41 29.07
C GLU A 103 -26.27 8.52 27.83
N ALA A 104 -25.77 8.91 26.66
CA ALA A 104 -25.94 8.17 25.40
C ALA A 104 -25.05 6.91 25.26
N GLN A 105 -23.94 6.81 25.99
CA GLN A 105 -23.06 5.62 25.97
C GLN A 105 -23.40 4.58 27.04
N VAL A 106 -23.99 4.99 28.16
CA VAL A 106 -24.44 4.07 29.23
C VAL A 106 -25.81 3.45 28.90
N SER A 107 -26.58 4.09 28.02
CA SER A 107 -27.89 3.60 27.55
C SER A 107 -27.88 3.14 26.08
N GLY A 108 -26.71 3.09 25.44
CA GLY A 108 -26.56 2.71 24.03
C GLY A 108 -26.42 1.19 23.84
N PRO A 109 -26.85 0.64 22.68
CA PRO A 109 -26.71 -0.78 22.38
C PRO A 109 -25.24 -1.21 22.38
N GLU A 110 -24.96 -2.46 22.77
CA GLU A 110 -23.63 -3.08 22.72
C GLU A 110 -22.93 -2.75 21.39
N THR A 111 -21.70 -2.22 21.45
CA THR A 111 -20.95 -1.89 20.24
C THR A 111 -20.72 -3.16 19.42
N PRO A 112 -21.04 -3.19 18.12
CA PRO A 112 -20.89 -4.39 17.31
C PRO A 112 -19.48 -4.99 17.37
N GLU A 113 -19.38 -6.32 17.40
CA GLU A 113 -18.10 -7.03 17.37
C GLU A 113 -17.29 -6.65 16.11
N LYS A 114 -15.97 -6.50 16.27
CA LYS A 114 -15.06 -6.29 15.13
C LYS A 114 -14.93 -7.55 14.29
N ASP A 115 -14.59 -7.38 13.01
CA ASP A 115 -14.33 -8.46 12.04
C ASP A 115 -15.51 -9.42 11.73
N LYS A 116 -16.71 -9.18 12.30
CA LYS A 116 -17.90 -10.05 12.17
C LYS A 116 -19.18 -9.27 11.80
N GLY A 117 -20.18 -9.99 11.32
CA GLY A 117 -21.54 -9.49 11.08
C GLY A 117 -21.58 -8.24 10.18
N TYR A 118 -22.07 -7.13 10.73
CA TYR A 118 -22.26 -5.87 10.02
C TYR A 118 -20.97 -5.25 9.46
N ALA A 119 -19.79 -5.64 9.97
CA ALA A 119 -18.51 -5.22 9.41
C ALA A 119 -18.40 -5.55 7.91
N TRP A 120 -18.94 -6.70 7.47
CA TRP A 120 -18.92 -7.12 6.07
C TRP A 120 -19.93 -6.37 5.19
N VAL A 121 -21.05 -5.91 5.76
CA VAL A 121 -21.99 -5.02 5.08
C VAL A 121 -21.33 -3.65 4.82
N VAL A 122 -20.60 -3.13 5.81
CA VAL A 122 -19.81 -1.90 5.66
C VAL A 122 -18.68 -2.09 4.64
N CYS A 123 -18.01 -3.24 4.66
CA CYS A 123 -17.01 -3.60 3.65
C CYS A 123 -17.60 -3.57 2.23
N GLY A 124 -18.75 -4.23 2.01
CA GLY A 124 -19.46 -4.20 0.72
C GLY A 124 -19.96 -2.80 0.33
N THR A 125 -20.35 -1.98 1.31
CA THR A 125 -20.73 -0.58 1.09
C THR A 125 -19.56 0.25 0.58
N ILE A 126 -18.40 0.14 1.23
CA ILE A 126 -17.20 0.90 0.85
C ILE A 126 -16.60 0.34 -0.45
N PHE A 127 -16.73 -0.96 -0.70
CA PHE A 127 -16.43 -1.57 -2.00
C PHE A 127 -17.22 -0.89 -3.11
N THR A 128 -18.54 -0.68 -2.93
CA THR A 128 -19.39 0.01 -3.91
C THR A 128 -18.98 1.48 -4.10
N VAL A 129 -18.56 2.18 -3.05
CA VAL A 129 -17.99 3.53 -3.15
C VAL A 129 -16.68 3.53 -3.94
N PHE A 130 -15.80 2.55 -3.72
CA PHE A 130 -14.56 2.40 -4.50
C PHE A 130 -14.85 2.07 -5.97
N LEU A 131 -15.85 1.23 -6.21
CA LEU A 131 -16.31 0.88 -7.55
C LEU A 131 -16.77 2.13 -8.29
N SER A 132 -17.65 2.93 -7.68
CA SER A 132 -18.22 4.15 -8.27
C SER A 132 -17.23 5.30 -8.40
N THR A 133 -16.10 5.29 -7.66
CA THR A 133 -15.05 6.31 -7.73
C THR A 133 -13.85 5.80 -8.53
N TRP A 134 -12.90 5.15 -7.86
CA TRP A 134 -11.65 4.66 -8.46
C TRP A 134 -11.89 3.69 -9.62
N GLY A 135 -12.94 2.85 -9.56
CA GLY A 135 -13.32 1.99 -10.67
C GLY A 135 -13.85 2.78 -11.87
N ALA A 136 -14.79 3.71 -11.64
CA ALA A 136 -15.32 4.59 -12.68
C ALA A 136 -14.23 5.42 -13.39
N ASN A 137 -13.20 5.85 -12.64
CA ASN A 137 -12.04 6.56 -13.20
C ASN A 137 -11.30 5.78 -14.28
N GLY A 138 -11.28 4.44 -14.22
CA GLY A 138 -10.67 3.60 -15.26
C GLY A 138 -11.26 3.82 -16.65
N THR A 139 -12.51 4.30 -16.73
CA THR A 139 -13.21 4.63 -17.98
C THR A 139 -12.65 5.90 -18.65
N TYR A 140 -11.94 6.74 -17.92
CA TYR A 140 -11.36 7.96 -18.46
C TYR A 140 -10.48 7.69 -19.68
N GLY A 141 -9.75 6.57 -19.69
CA GLY A 141 -8.94 6.14 -20.84
C GLY A 141 -9.75 5.91 -22.11
N VAL A 142 -11.00 5.45 -22.01
CA VAL A 142 -11.90 5.27 -23.16
C VAL A 142 -12.30 6.62 -23.75
N PHE A 143 -12.68 7.57 -22.88
CA PHE A 143 -13.05 8.91 -23.33
C PHE A 143 -11.85 9.67 -23.90
N LEU A 144 -10.69 9.56 -23.25
CA LEU A 144 -9.41 10.10 -23.71
C LEU A 144 -9.10 9.62 -25.14
N ASN A 145 -9.17 8.31 -25.38
CA ASN A 145 -8.91 7.74 -26.69
C ASN A 145 -9.88 8.31 -27.75
N TYR A 146 -11.18 8.32 -27.44
CA TYR A 146 -12.19 8.87 -28.34
C TYR A 146 -11.92 10.35 -28.70
N TRP A 147 -11.66 11.19 -27.69
CA TRP A 147 -11.42 12.63 -27.88
C TRP A 147 -10.15 12.90 -28.70
N MET A 148 -9.10 12.09 -28.54
CA MET A 148 -7.89 12.19 -29.35
C MET A 148 -8.13 11.77 -30.80
N GLN A 149 -8.82 10.65 -31.03
CA GLN A 149 -9.06 10.14 -32.39
C GLN A 149 -9.97 11.06 -33.22
N HIS A 150 -10.98 11.65 -32.59
CA HIS A 150 -11.97 12.48 -33.28
C HIS A 150 -11.67 13.98 -33.25
N SER A 151 -10.53 14.39 -32.67
CA SER A 151 -10.16 15.81 -32.48
C SER A 151 -11.32 16.64 -31.92
N THR A 152 -12.07 16.07 -30.96
CA THR A 152 -13.36 16.61 -30.50
C THR A 152 -13.25 18.04 -29.97
N PHE A 153 -12.09 18.39 -29.41
CA PHE A 153 -11.78 19.74 -28.97
C PHE A 153 -10.63 20.30 -29.81
N PRO A 154 -10.91 21.22 -30.76
CA PRO A 154 -9.88 21.79 -31.62
C PRO A 154 -8.75 22.44 -30.82
N GLY A 155 -7.50 22.10 -31.13
CA GLY A 155 -6.29 22.65 -30.49
C GLY A 155 -5.89 22.00 -29.16
N ALA A 156 -6.62 21.00 -28.68
CA ALA A 156 -6.26 20.26 -27.47
C ALA A 156 -5.07 19.31 -27.72
N LYS A 157 -4.09 19.31 -26.81
CA LYS A 157 -2.93 18.41 -26.82
C LYS A 157 -3.21 17.18 -25.95
N SER A 158 -2.44 16.12 -26.15
CA SER A 158 -2.49 14.92 -25.28
C SER A 158 -2.22 15.26 -23.81
N THR A 159 -1.36 16.26 -23.55
CA THR A 159 -1.09 16.79 -22.21
C THR A 159 -2.31 17.40 -21.54
N ASP A 160 -3.21 18.02 -22.31
CA ASP A 160 -4.41 18.65 -21.75
C ASP A 160 -5.38 17.61 -21.21
N TYR A 161 -5.61 16.56 -21.98
CA TYR A 161 -6.46 15.45 -21.53
C TYR A 161 -5.82 14.67 -20.39
N ALA A 162 -4.50 14.45 -20.40
CA ALA A 162 -3.81 13.83 -19.26
C ALA A 162 -3.96 14.69 -17.98
N LEU A 163 -3.93 16.02 -18.11
CA LEU A 163 -4.11 16.93 -16.98
C LEU A 163 -5.54 16.87 -16.42
N VAL A 164 -6.57 16.79 -17.27
CA VAL A 164 -7.96 16.60 -16.81
C VAL A 164 -8.10 15.35 -15.92
N GLY A 165 -7.54 14.21 -16.36
CA GLY A 165 -7.56 12.98 -15.57
C GLY A 165 -6.75 13.11 -14.26
N SER A 166 -5.57 13.72 -14.35
CA SER A 166 -4.71 13.99 -13.19
C SER A 166 -5.37 14.90 -12.15
N ILE A 167 -6.16 15.89 -12.58
CA ILE A 167 -6.90 16.79 -11.66
C ILE A 167 -7.89 16.00 -10.80
N VAL A 168 -8.58 15.00 -11.36
CA VAL A 168 -9.49 14.14 -10.58
C VAL A 168 -8.73 13.42 -9.47
N LEU A 169 -7.61 12.79 -9.83
CA LEU A 169 -6.75 12.05 -8.90
C LEU A 169 -6.17 12.95 -7.81
N GLY A 170 -5.66 14.12 -8.22
CA GLY A 170 -5.07 15.12 -7.33
C GLY A 170 -6.09 15.68 -6.36
N LEU A 171 -7.25 16.14 -6.84
CA LEU A 171 -8.31 16.73 -6.00
C LEU A 171 -8.94 15.70 -5.06
N ALA A 172 -9.14 14.45 -5.50
CA ALA A 172 -9.66 13.38 -4.65
C ALA A 172 -8.82 13.18 -3.37
N GLN A 173 -7.52 13.48 -3.45
CA GLN A 173 -6.56 13.33 -2.35
C GLN A 173 -6.28 14.67 -1.63
N ILE A 174 -6.06 15.78 -2.35
CA ILE A 174 -5.82 17.12 -1.78
C ILE A 174 -7.01 17.55 -0.90
N LEU A 175 -8.23 17.20 -1.30
CA LEU A 175 -9.43 17.55 -0.54
C LEU A 175 -9.76 16.57 0.59
N ALA A 176 -8.85 15.66 0.95
CA ALA A 176 -9.03 14.78 2.10
C ALA A 176 -9.27 15.55 3.43
N PRO A 177 -8.51 16.62 3.79
CA PRO A 177 -8.81 17.40 4.99
C PRO A 177 -10.20 18.08 4.97
N PRO A 178 -10.61 18.83 3.93
CA PRO A 178 -11.97 19.38 3.85
C PRO A 178 -13.07 18.33 3.90
N ALA A 179 -12.91 17.19 3.22
CA ALA A 179 -13.88 16.11 3.22
C ALA A 179 -14.02 15.48 4.62
N GLN A 180 -12.90 15.20 5.29
CA GLN A 180 -12.91 14.68 6.65
C GLN A 180 -13.48 15.69 7.65
N MET A 181 -13.11 16.97 7.53
CA MET A 181 -13.66 18.03 8.38
C MET A 181 -15.18 18.15 8.23
N THR A 182 -15.68 18.10 6.99
CA THR A 182 -17.12 18.11 6.72
C THR A 182 -17.79 16.90 7.36
N SER A 183 -17.23 15.71 7.18
CA SER A 183 -17.78 14.50 7.80
C SER A 183 -17.76 14.54 9.34
N ALA A 184 -16.77 15.21 9.93
CA ALA A 184 -16.68 15.39 11.38
C ALA A 184 -17.73 16.38 11.92
N ILE A 185 -18.09 17.42 11.15
CA ILE A 185 -19.04 18.46 11.58
C ILE A 185 -20.49 18.00 11.38
N ILE A 186 -20.84 17.60 10.15
CA ILE A 186 -22.23 17.31 9.76
C ILE A 186 -22.54 15.80 9.66
N GLY A 187 -21.53 14.95 9.84
CA GLY A 187 -21.64 13.48 9.74
C GLY A 187 -21.22 12.93 8.37
N ILE A 188 -20.96 11.62 8.32
CA ILE A 188 -20.48 10.94 7.10
C ILE A 188 -21.50 11.00 5.95
N LYS A 189 -22.79 10.73 6.22
CA LYS A 189 -23.81 10.67 5.17
C LYS A 189 -24.02 12.01 4.45
N PRO A 190 -24.16 13.16 5.13
CA PRO A 190 -24.26 14.45 4.46
C PRO A 190 -22.99 14.83 3.67
N ALA A 191 -21.80 14.50 4.19
CA ALA A 191 -20.56 14.71 3.45
C ALA A 191 -20.54 13.91 2.14
N MET A 192 -20.95 12.64 2.19
CA MET A 192 -21.06 11.80 0.99
C MET A 192 -22.14 12.29 0.01
N LEU A 193 -23.24 12.89 0.50
CA LEU A 193 -24.26 13.49 -0.38
C LEU A 193 -23.70 14.65 -1.22
N ILE A 194 -22.83 15.48 -0.64
CA ILE A 194 -22.11 16.52 -1.40
C ILE A 194 -21.30 15.87 -2.52
N GLY A 195 -20.55 14.82 -2.20
CA GLY A 195 -19.76 14.08 -3.17
C GLY A 195 -20.60 13.45 -4.29
N LEU A 196 -21.75 12.85 -3.93
CA LEU A 196 -22.71 12.27 -4.86
C LEU A 196 -23.25 13.31 -5.85
N VAL A 197 -23.66 14.48 -5.36
CA VAL A 197 -24.18 15.57 -6.22
C VAL A 197 -23.08 16.07 -7.15
N CYS A 198 -21.89 16.36 -6.63
CA CYS A 198 -20.77 16.84 -7.44
C CYS A 198 -20.35 15.83 -8.51
N GLN A 199 -20.24 14.54 -8.17
CA GLN A 199 -19.88 13.49 -9.13
C GLN A 199 -20.95 13.34 -10.23
N THR A 200 -22.22 13.28 -9.84
CA THR A 200 -23.34 13.09 -10.78
C THR A 200 -23.44 14.28 -11.73
N LEU A 201 -23.37 15.51 -11.21
CA LEU A 201 -23.34 16.71 -12.02
C LEU A 201 -22.09 16.79 -12.90
N GLY A 202 -20.93 16.39 -12.39
CA GLY A 202 -19.69 16.34 -13.16
C GLY A 202 -19.81 15.47 -14.41
N TYR A 203 -20.29 14.23 -14.27
CA TYR A 203 -20.52 13.35 -15.43
C TYR A 203 -21.64 13.85 -16.35
N LEU A 204 -22.75 14.35 -15.79
CA LEU A 204 -23.88 14.81 -16.59
C LEU A 204 -23.52 16.07 -17.40
N LEU A 205 -22.88 17.06 -16.79
CA LEU A 205 -22.45 18.30 -17.44
C LEU A 205 -21.31 18.05 -18.44
N ALA A 206 -20.43 17.08 -18.17
CA ALA A 206 -19.43 16.65 -19.13
C ALA A 206 -20.06 16.15 -20.44
N SER A 207 -21.25 15.55 -20.38
CA SER A 207 -21.97 15.08 -21.58
C SER A 207 -22.39 16.20 -22.55
N PHE A 208 -22.40 17.45 -22.08
CA PHE A 208 -22.73 18.64 -22.87
C PHE A 208 -21.50 19.50 -23.22
N SER A 209 -20.29 19.02 -22.92
CA SER A 209 -19.07 19.80 -23.14
C SER A 209 -18.72 19.89 -24.63
N THR A 210 -18.56 21.12 -25.11
CA THR A 210 -18.13 21.48 -26.47
C THR A 210 -16.77 22.15 -26.50
N LYS A 211 -16.27 22.62 -25.34
CA LYS A 211 -14.97 23.28 -25.19
C LYS A 211 -14.11 22.58 -24.14
N LEU A 212 -12.80 22.52 -24.36
CA LEU A 212 -11.87 21.83 -23.47
C LEU A 212 -11.92 22.33 -22.01
N TRP A 213 -12.06 23.64 -21.78
CA TRP A 213 -12.18 24.20 -20.41
C TRP A 213 -13.42 23.69 -19.66
N GLN A 214 -14.49 23.32 -20.37
CA GLN A 214 -15.69 22.73 -19.75
C GLN A 214 -15.35 21.33 -19.23
N LEU A 215 -14.50 20.59 -19.93
CA LEU A 215 -14.03 19.27 -19.50
C LEU A 215 -13.15 19.37 -18.24
N TYR A 216 -12.28 20.38 -18.16
CA TYR A 216 -11.51 20.67 -16.95
C TYR A 216 -12.41 20.91 -15.73
N LEU A 217 -13.48 21.69 -15.86
CA LEU A 217 -14.39 21.98 -14.74
C LEU A 217 -15.32 20.82 -14.38
N THR A 218 -15.81 20.08 -15.39
CA THR A 218 -16.78 19.01 -15.19
C THR A 218 -16.10 17.69 -14.82
N GLN A 219 -15.32 17.12 -15.72
CA GLN A 219 -14.58 15.87 -15.48
C GLN A 219 -13.43 16.07 -14.48
N GLY A 220 -12.66 17.15 -14.57
CA GLY A 220 -11.55 17.37 -13.64
C GLY A 220 -12.05 17.75 -12.24
N VAL A 221 -12.60 18.96 -12.11
CA VAL A 221 -12.90 19.57 -10.80
C VAL A 221 -14.12 18.96 -10.13
N LEU A 222 -15.29 18.94 -10.79
CA LEU A 222 -16.54 18.46 -10.19
C LEU A 222 -16.47 16.98 -9.81
N VAL A 223 -16.00 16.11 -10.71
CA VAL A 223 -15.82 14.68 -10.39
C VAL A 223 -14.72 14.49 -9.33
N GLY A 224 -13.62 15.25 -9.37
CA GLY A 224 -12.57 15.22 -8.34
C GLY A 224 -13.07 15.57 -6.93
N ILE A 225 -13.87 16.62 -6.80
CA ILE A 225 -14.57 16.97 -5.55
C ILE A 225 -15.53 15.84 -5.16
N GLY A 226 -16.28 15.31 -6.13
CA GLY A 226 -17.18 14.18 -5.93
C GLY A 226 -16.49 12.98 -5.29
N PHE A 227 -15.35 12.60 -5.85
CA PHE A 227 -14.51 11.51 -5.36
C PHE A 227 -14.00 11.81 -3.96
N ALA A 228 -13.49 13.01 -3.70
CA ALA A 228 -12.96 13.37 -2.39
C ALA A 228 -13.99 13.18 -1.27
N PHE A 229 -15.22 13.64 -1.49
CA PHE A 229 -16.29 13.63 -0.48
C PHE A 229 -17.02 12.28 -0.37
N LEU A 230 -16.93 11.40 -1.37
CA LEU A 230 -17.41 10.02 -1.27
C LEU A 230 -16.37 9.11 -0.60
N TYR A 231 -15.11 9.22 -1.02
CA TYR A 231 -14.02 8.33 -0.61
C TYR A 231 -13.51 8.61 0.79
N ASN A 232 -13.12 9.86 1.09
CA ASN A 232 -12.41 10.14 2.34
C ASN A 232 -13.27 9.93 3.59
N PRO A 233 -14.56 10.33 3.64
CA PRO A 233 -15.42 10.03 4.78
C PRO A 233 -15.73 8.55 4.96
N SER A 234 -15.80 7.78 3.88
CA SER A 234 -16.17 6.36 3.96
C SER A 234 -14.99 5.48 4.39
N ILE A 235 -13.78 5.74 3.88
CA ILE A 235 -12.63 4.87 4.08
C ILE A 235 -12.10 4.84 5.52
N VAL A 236 -12.28 5.95 6.25
CA VAL A 236 -11.83 6.06 7.65
C VAL A 236 -12.65 5.20 8.61
N THR A 237 -13.78 4.65 8.18
CA THR A 237 -14.61 3.74 8.99
C THR A 237 -14.09 2.31 8.99
N VAL A 238 -13.24 1.91 8.02
CA VAL A 238 -12.74 0.53 7.91
C VAL A 238 -11.95 0.08 9.17
N PRO A 239 -11.01 0.87 9.72
CA PRO A 239 -10.22 0.46 10.88
C PRO A 239 -11.02 0.34 12.17
N ASP A 240 -12.20 0.96 12.22
CA ASP A 240 -13.11 0.85 13.36
C ASP A 240 -13.79 -0.51 13.36
N TRP A 241 -14.22 -0.99 12.18
CA TRP A 241 -14.92 -2.25 11.98
C TRP A 241 -14.01 -3.48 11.94
N PHE A 242 -12.76 -3.31 11.48
CA PHE A 242 -11.82 -4.41 11.31
C PHE A 242 -10.58 -4.25 12.21
N ASN A 243 -10.08 -5.35 12.75
CA ASN A 243 -8.82 -5.41 13.49
C ASN A 243 -7.89 -6.50 12.94
N LYS A 244 -8.28 -7.78 13.11
CA LYS A 244 -7.48 -8.93 12.66
C LYS A 244 -7.54 -9.10 11.15
N LYS A 245 -8.64 -8.68 10.51
CA LYS A 245 -8.89 -8.85 9.06
C LYS A 245 -8.80 -7.54 8.27
N ARG A 246 -8.05 -6.54 8.76
CA ARG A 246 -7.93 -5.22 8.10
C ARG A 246 -7.33 -5.31 6.70
N GLY A 247 -6.31 -6.17 6.51
CA GLY A 247 -5.69 -6.39 5.21
C GLY A 247 -6.67 -7.00 4.23
N LEU A 248 -7.37 -8.07 4.62
CA LEU A 248 -8.38 -8.74 3.78
C LEU A 248 -9.55 -7.80 3.44
N SER A 249 -10.10 -7.08 4.42
CA SER A 249 -11.22 -6.16 4.19
C SER A 249 -10.83 -5.07 3.20
N PHE A 250 -9.65 -4.47 3.37
CA PHE A 250 -9.18 -3.43 2.46
C PHE A 250 -8.79 -4.01 1.09
N GLY A 251 -8.23 -5.22 1.04
CA GLY A 251 -7.96 -5.94 -0.22
C GLY A 251 -9.22 -6.15 -1.06
N ILE A 252 -10.33 -6.53 -0.42
CA ILE A 252 -11.65 -6.63 -1.06
C ILE A 252 -12.10 -5.26 -1.55
N ILE A 253 -12.14 -4.24 -0.68
CA ILE A 253 -12.53 -2.87 -1.05
C ILE A 253 -11.71 -2.36 -2.23
N ALA A 254 -10.39 -2.52 -2.18
CA ALA A 254 -9.48 -2.06 -3.21
C ALA A 254 -9.67 -2.84 -4.52
N SER A 255 -10.06 -4.11 -4.50
CA SER A 255 -10.31 -4.89 -5.74
C SER A 255 -11.41 -4.28 -6.61
N ALA A 256 -12.32 -3.49 -6.02
CA ALA A 256 -13.38 -2.78 -6.72
C ALA A 256 -12.85 -1.83 -7.81
N SER A 257 -11.66 -1.23 -7.64
CA SER A 257 -11.13 -0.34 -8.69
C SER A 257 -10.74 -1.10 -9.95
N GLY A 258 -10.21 -2.32 -9.81
CA GLY A 258 -9.87 -3.19 -10.94
C GLY A 258 -11.14 -3.69 -11.65
N ILE A 259 -12.11 -4.18 -10.86
CA ILE A 259 -13.42 -4.66 -11.37
C ILE A 259 -14.16 -3.52 -12.08
N GLY A 260 -14.28 -2.37 -11.43
CA GLY A 260 -14.96 -1.20 -11.99
C GLY A 260 -14.26 -0.66 -13.22
N GLY A 261 -12.92 -0.62 -13.23
CA GLY A 261 -12.16 -0.20 -14.40
C GLY A 261 -12.48 -1.02 -15.64
N VAL A 262 -12.65 -2.34 -15.50
CA VAL A 262 -13.07 -3.21 -16.62
C VAL A 262 -14.55 -2.99 -16.97
N VAL A 263 -15.44 -3.09 -15.98
CA VAL A 263 -16.89 -3.02 -16.21
C VAL A 263 -17.30 -1.69 -16.83
N PHE A 264 -16.90 -0.57 -16.23
CA PHE A 264 -17.28 0.76 -16.72
C PHE A 264 -16.63 1.08 -18.07
N ALA A 265 -15.39 0.64 -18.33
CA ALA A 265 -14.76 0.82 -19.62
C ALA A 265 -15.48 0.04 -20.73
N LEU A 266 -15.83 -1.22 -20.50
CA LEU A 266 -16.55 -2.05 -21.48
C LEU A 266 -17.96 -1.51 -21.76
N VAL A 267 -18.69 -1.16 -20.71
CA VAL A 267 -20.03 -0.57 -20.84
C VAL A 267 -19.96 0.74 -21.63
N SER A 268 -19.01 1.61 -21.31
CA SER A 268 -18.85 2.90 -22.00
C SER A 268 -18.42 2.73 -23.45
N GLN A 269 -17.50 1.81 -23.75
CA GLN A 269 -17.12 1.48 -25.13
C GLN A 269 -18.31 0.97 -25.94
N ALA A 270 -19.10 0.04 -25.39
CA ALA A 270 -20.27 -0.49 -26.06
C ALA A 270 -21.33 0.60 -26.33
N ILE A 271 -21.55 1.52 -25.38
CA ILE A 271 -22.46 2.64 -25.57
C ILE A 271 -21.92 3.58 -26.65
N ILE A 272 -20.65 3.97 -26.60
CA ILE A 272 -20.02 4.84 -27.61
C ILE A 272 -20.14 4.24 -29.00
N ALA A 273 -19.84 2.94 -29.15
CA ALA A 273 -19.94 2.23 -30.42
C ALA A 273 -21.37 2.24 -30.99
N LYS A 274 -22.39 2.14 -30.11
CA LYS A 274 -23.80 2.14 -30.52
C LYS A 274 -24.37 3.53 -30.78
N THR A 275 -23.96 4.54 -30.00
CA THR A 275 -24.52 5.90 -30.08
C THR A 275 -23.68 6.86 -30.91
N GLY A 276 -22.50 6.44 -31.38
CA GLY A 276 -21.59 7.25 -32.17
C GLY A 276 -20.87 8.36 -31.39
N GLY A 277 -20.82 8.28 -30.05
CA GLY A 277 -20.12 9.28 -29.25
C GLY A 277 -20.27 9.18 -27.72
N PRO A 278 -19.47 9.95 -26.97
CA PRO A 278 -19.39 9.88 -25.51
C PRO A 278 -20.57 10.45 -24.70
N PRO A 279 -21.47 11.34 -25.18
CA PRO A 279 -22.48 11.94 -24.32
C PRO A 279 -23.40 10.92 -23.61
N TRP A 280 -23.84 9.89 -24.31
CA TRP A 280 -24.69 8.84 -23.72
C TRP A 280 -23.93 7.96 -22.74
N ALA A 281 -22.65 7.66 -23.01
CA ALA A 281 -21.81 6.92 -22.08
C ALA A 281 -21.59 7.72 -20.79
N LEU A 282 -21.33 9.03 -20.87
CA LEU A 282 -21.19 9.90 -19.71
C LEU A 282 -22.48 10.00 -18.88
N ARG A 283 -23.65 10.05 -19.52
CA ARG A 283 -24.95 10.01 -18.83
C ARG A 283 -25.19 8.67 -18.15
N ALA A 284 -24.84 7.56 -18.79
CA ALA A 284 -24.92 6.23 -18.19
C ALA A 284 -24.00 6.11 -16.97
N MET A 285 -22.77 6.64 -17.05
CA MET A 285 -21.85 6.72 -15.90
C MET A 285 -22.47 7.51 -14.74
N ALA A 286 -23.07 8.67 -15.03
CA ALA A 286 -23.75 9.49 -14.01
C ALA A 286 -24.86 8.69 -13.31
N LEU A 287 -25.72 8.00 -14.07
CA LEU A 287 -26.83 7.22 -13.51
C LEU A 287 -26.34 6.02 -12.70
N ILE A 288 -25.42 5.22 -13.23
CA ILE A 288 -24.91 4.01 -12.55
C ILE A 288 -24.22 4.41 -11.25
N THR A 289 -23.31 5.39 -11.29
CA THR A 289 -22.60 5.84 -10.09
C THR A 289 -23.53 6.49 -9.08
N PHE A 290 -24.55 7.24 -9.52
CA PHE A 290 -25.60 7.79 -8.66
C PHE A 290 -26.30 6.67 -7.87
N PHE A 291 -26.83 5.64 -8.53
CA PHE A 291 -27.54 4.56 -7.83
C PHE A 291 -26.63 3.81 -6.85
N LEU A 292 -25.41 3.48 -7.27
CA LEU A 292 -24.42 2.82 -6.41
C LEU A 292 -24.11 3.67 -5.16
N ASN A 293 -23.91 4.97 -5.32
CA ASN A 293 -23.62 5.86 -4.21
C ASN A 293 -24.82 6.11 -3.29
N VAL A 294 -26.04 6.22 -3.83
CA VAL A 294 -27.27 6.32 -3.00
C VAL A 294 -27.37 5.10 -2.09
N MET A 295 -27.21 3.90 -2.66
CA MET A 295 -27.22 2.66 -1.88
C MET A 295 -26.14 2.67 -0.80
N SER A 296 -24.91 3.08 -1.14
CA SER A 296 -23.83 3.17 -0.17
C SER A 296 -24.10 4.16 0.96
N ILE A 297 -24.66 5.33 0.67
CA ILE A 297 -25.00 6.34 1.68
C ILE A 297 -26.09 5.85 2.64
N ILE A 298 -27.05 5.06 2.14
CA ILE A 298 -28.09 4.46 2.98
C ILE A 298 -27.46 3.43 3.94
N LEU A 299 -26.61 2.55 3.44
CA LEU A 299 -26.06 1.39 4.17
C LEU A 299 -24.89 1.73 5.10
N ILE A 300 -24.12 2.79 4.81
CA ILE A 300 -22.93 3.12 5.60
C ILE A 300 -23.30 3.46 7.05
N LYS A 301 -22.51 2.91 7.98
CA LYS A 301 -22.70 3.08 9.42
C LYS A 301 -21.35 3.17 10.14
N GLU A 302 -21.23 4.16 11.01
CA GLU A 302 -20.10 4.27 11.94
C GLU A 302 -20.25 3.23 13.05
N ARG A 303 -19.16 2.53 13.39
CA ARG A 303 -19.19 1.52 14.47
C ARG A 303 -19.39 2.18 15.83
N ILE A 304 -18.66 3.26 16.07
CA ILE A 304 -18.80 4.10 17.25
C ILE A 304 -19.44 5.39 16.72
N PRO A 305 -20.69 5.71 17.09
CA PRO A 305 -21.32 6.95 16.63
C PRO A 305 -20.45 8.13 17.03
N SER A 306 -19.86 8.82 16.06
CA SER A 306 -19.20 10.08 16.35
C SER A 306 -20.31 11.09 16.67
N GLN A 307 -20.26 11.69 17.86
CA GLN A 307 -21.24 12.73 18.19
C GLN A 307 -21.10 13.84 17.16
N ARG A 308 -22.22 14.24 16.56
CA ARG A 308 -22.27 15.43 15.70
C ARG A 308 -21.74 16.59 16.53
N LEU A 309 -20.73 17.29 16.03
CA LEU A 309 -20.18 18.46 16.71
C LEU A 309 -21.27 19.54 16.64
N THR A 310 -21.93 19.77 17.76
CA THR A 310 -23.03 20.75 17.84
C THR A 310 -22.54 22.10 18.34
N THR A 311 -21.39 22.12 19.03
CA THR A 311 -20.83 23.34 19.61
C THR A 311 -19.60 23.81 18.85
N VAL A 312 -19.46 25.13 18.67
CA VAL A 312 -18.27 25.77 18.03
C VAL A 312 -16.96 25.35 18.71
N HIS A 313 -16.99 25.11 20.03
CA HIS A 313 -15.84 24.59 20.77
C HIS A 313 -15.42 23.19 20.29
N GLU A 314 -16.37 22.27 20.12
CA GLU A 314 -16.10 20.89 19.65
C GLU A 314 -15.56 20.89 18.22
N ILE A 315 -16.09 21.77 17.36
CA ILE A 315 -15.57 22.00 16.01
C ILE A 315 -14.11 22.49 16.07
N LYS A 316 -13.80 23.47 16.92
CA LYS A 316 -12.43 23.96 17.12
C LYS A 316 -11.49 22.86 17.62
N VAL A 317 -11.91 22.02 18.57
CA VAL A 317 -11.11 20.88 19.05
C VAL A 317 -10.82 19.91 17.91
N ARG A 318 -11.82 19.56 17.09
CA ARG A 318 -11.64 18.61 15.99
C ARG A 318 -10.78 19.17 14.86
N VAL A 319 -10.90 20.47 14.56
CA VAL A 319 -9.99 21.19 13.66
C VAL A 319 -8.56 21.14 14.20
N ASN A 320 -8.37 21.41 15.50
CA ASN A 320 -7.05 21.32 16.13
C ASN A 320 -6.48 19.90 16.10
N ILE A 321 -7.31 18.85 16.17
CA ILE A 321 -6.87 17.45 16.01
C ILE A 321 -6.50 17.14 14.56
N LEU A 322 -7.30 17.59 13.58
CA LEU A 322 -7.05 17.35 12.16
C LEU A 322 -5.77 18.05 11.67
N PHE A 323 -5.50 19.24 12.21
CA PHE A 323 -4.28 20.01 11.99
C PHE A 323 -3.28 19.86 13.14
N ASN A 324 -3.37 18.78 13.92
CA ASN A 324 -2.49 18.59 15.05
C ASN A 324 -1.04 18.42 14.57
N LYS A 325 -0.19 19.36 14.97
CA LYS A 325 1.25 19.33 14.67
C LYS A 325 1.95 18.13 15.32
N ASP A 326 1.35 17.49 16.32
CA ASP A 326 1.88 16.26 16.91
C ASP A 326 1.94 15.12 15.90
N VAL A 327 1.05 15.08 14.91
CA VAL A 327 1.10 14.12 13.81
C VAL A 327 2.40 14.27 13.01
N LEU A 328 2.91 15.50 12.89
CA LEU A 328 4.17 15.80 12.22
C LEU A 328 5.41 15.34 13.01
N LYS A 329 5.26 14.95 14.29
CA LYS A 329 6.36 14.39 15.10
C LYS A 329 6.59 12.91 14.78
N TYR A 330 5.61 12.22 14.19
CA TYR A 330 5.75 10.81 13.82
C TYR A 330 6.60 10.68 12.56
N LEU A 331 7.91 10.54 12.73
CA LEU A 331 8.84 10.38 11.60
C LEU A 331 8.46 9.22 10.66
N GLN A 332 7.90 8.13 11.22
CA GLN A 332 7.39 6.98 10.46
C GLN A 332 6.28 7.36 9.46
N LEU A 333 5.47 8.38 9.77
CA LEU A 333 4.42 8.86 8.88
C LEU A 333 5.00 9.33 7.55
N TYR A 334 6.06 10.13 7.57
CA TYR A 334 6.68 10.63 6.34
C TYR A 334 7.19 9.49 5.47
N PHE A 335 7.86 8.49 6.05
CA PHE A 335 8.36 7.35 5.27
C PHE A 335 7.22 6.55 4.63
N ILE A 336 6.10 6.34 5.33
CA ILE A 336 4.91 5.67 4.77
C ILE A 336 4.30 6.51 3.65
N VAL A 337 4.12 7.82 3.86
CA VAL A 337 3.52 8.72 2.86
C VAL A 337 4.37 8.78 1.58
N PHE A 338 5.68 8.96 1.70
CA PHE A 338 6.57 9.01 0.54
C PHE A 338 6.72 7.64 -0.12
N TRP A 339 6.74 6.54 0.64
CA TRP A 339 6.70 5.19 0.07
C TRP A 339 5.46 5.01 -0.79
N PHE A 340 4.28 5.35 -0.26
CA PHE A 340 3.03 5.23 -0.99
C PHE A 340 3.01 6.11 -2.23
N ALA A 341 3.47 7.35 -2.12
CA ALA A 341 3.56 8.29 -3.25
C ALA A 341 4.45 7.76 -4.38
N LEU A 342 5.64 7.24 -4.08
CA LEU A 342 6.55 6.70 -5.09
C LEU A 342 6.00 5.43 -5.75
N ILE A 343 5.50 4.47 -4.97
CA ILE A 343 4.98 3.21 -5.52
C ILE A 343 3.71 3.45 -6.34
N VAL A 344 2.77 4.28 -5.85
CA VAL A 344 1.54 4.57 -6.61
C VAL A 344 1.87 5.33 -7.91
N SER A 345 2.88 6.21 -7.88
CA SER A 345 3.34 6.93 -9.05
C SER A 345 3.89 5.97 -10.10
N CYS A 346 4.77 5.02 -9.71
CA CYS A 346 5.25 4.01 -10.65
C CYS A 346 4.11 3.11 -11.18
N TYR A 347 3.14 2.76 -10.33
CA TYR A 347 1.94 2.06 -10.77
C TYR A 347 1.16 2.82 -11.86
N VAL A 348 0.87 4.11 -11.64
CA VAL A 348 0.15 4.98 -12.58
C VAL A 348 0.91 5.05 -13.91
N VAL A 349 2.23 5.29 -13.87
CA VAL A 349 3.06 5.34 -15.07
C VAL A 349 3.03 4.03 -15.84
N ALA A 350 3.17 2.88 -15.17
CA ALA A 350 3.15 1.57 -15.81
C ALA A 350 1.79 1.28 -16.45
N LEU A 351 0.69 1.52 -15.72
CA LEU A 351 -0.67 1.28 -16.20
C LEU A 351 -1.00 2.08 -17.46
N PHE A 352 -0.79 3.40 -17.45
CA PHE A 352 -1.10 4.27 -18.60
C PHE A 352 -0.06 4.19 -19.72
N SER A 353 1.07 3.52 -19.51
CA SER A 353 2.05 3.23 -20.57
C SER A 353 1.83 1.88 -21.23
N LEU A 354 1.06 0.97 -20.63
CA LEU A 354 0.98 -0.42 -21.08
C LEU A 354 0.41 -0.57 -22.49
N SER A 355 -0.74 0.06 -22.78
CA SER A 355 -1.38 -0.01 -24.10
C SER A 355 -0.53 0.68 -25.18
N ALA A 356 -0.01 1.87 -24.88
CA ALA A 356 0.86 2.61 -25.80
C ALA A 356 2.18 1.86 -26.09
N TYR A 357 2.74 1.18 -25.10
CA TYR A 357 3.93 0.35 -25.27
C TYR A 357 3.61 -0.88 -26.14
N ALA A 358 2.47 -1.53 -25.92
CA ALA A 358 2.02 -2.65 -26.74
C ALA A 358 1.91 -2.26 -28.22
N THR A 359 1.23 -1.15 -28.53
CA THR A 359 1.11 -0.65 -29.92
C THR A 359 2.48 -0.32 -30.51
N PHE A 360 3.39 0.30 -29.75
CA PHE A 360 4.75 0.57 -30.20
C PHE A 360 5.53 -0.71 -30.56
N MET A 361 5.31 -1.79 -29.82
CA MET A 361 5.93 -3.09 -30.06
C MET A 361 5.29 -3.88 -31.22
N GLY A 362 4.30 -3.31 -31.91
CA GLY A 362 3.66 -3.89 -33.09
C GLY A 362 2.37 -4.67 -32.81
N LEU A 363 1.84 -4.63 -31.59
CA LEU A 363 0.52 -5.18 -31.28
C LEU A 363 -0.59 -4.26 -31.82
N SER A 364 -1.74 -4.84 -32.15
CA SER A 364 -2.93 -4.05 -32.53
C SER A 364 -3.47 -3.25 -31.35
N ASP A 365 -4.21 -2.17 -31.64
CA ASP A 365 -4.88 -1.37 -30.60
C ASP A 365 -5.89 -2.19 -29.78
N ALA A 366 -6.51 -3.20 -30.40
CA ALA A 366 -7.37 -4.16 -29.73
C ALA A 366 -6.59 -5.02 -28.72
N GLN A 367 -5.43 -5.56 -29.11
CA GLN A 367 -4.55 -6.31 -28.20
C GLN A 367 -4.01 -5.42 -27.06
N GLY A 368 -3.63 -4.17 -27.35
CA GLY A 368 -3.23 -3.19 -26.33
C GLY A 368 -4.34 -2.91 -25.30
N SER A 369 -5.59 -2.84 -25.77
CA SER A 369 -6.76 -2.68 -24.89
C SER A 369 -7.04 -3.94 -24.07
N HIS A 370 -6.89 -5.13 -24.65
CA HIS A 370 -7.01 -6.40 -23.94
C HIS A 370 -5.95 -6.55 -22.84
N LEU A 371 -4.70 -6.11 -23.09
CA LEU A 371 -3.64 -6.11 -22.08
C LEU A 371 -4.00 -5.27 -20.85
N THR A 372 -4.53 -4.07 -21.05
CA THR A 372 -5.00 -3.22 -19.94
C THR A 372 -6.17 -3.87 -19.19
N ALA A 373 -7.10 -4.52 -19.90
CA ALA A 373 -8.21 -5.25 -19.28
C ALA A 373 -7.71 -6.45 -18.44
N ILE A 374 -6.77 -7.25 -18.98
CA ILE A 374 -6.13 -8.37 -18.28
C ILE A 374 -5.40 -7.86 -17.03
N PHE A 375 -4.61 -6.80 -17.16
CA PHE A 375 -3.91 -6.18 -16.04
C PHE A 375 -4.88 -5.80 -14.92
N ASN A 376 -6.00 -5.14 -15.24
CA ASN A 376 -7.00 -4.74 -14.26
C ASN A 376 -7.74 -5.94 -13.62
N ALA A 377 -8.01 -6.99 -14.40
CA ALA A 377 -8.61 -8.22 -13.87
C ALA A 377 -7.67 -8.94 -12.91
N CYS A 378 -6.40 -9.10 -13.29
CA CYS A 378 -5.34 -9.62 -12.43
C CYS A 378 -5.16 -8.77 -11.17
N GLN A 379 -5.29 -7.45 -11.28
CA GLN A 379 -5.23 -6.55 -10.14
C GLN A 379 -6.37 -6.74 -9.15
N ALA A 380 -7.59 -6.98 -9.63
CA ALA A 380 -8.71 -7.28 -8.73
C ALA A 380 -8.40 -8.52 -7.87
N VAL A 381 -7.93 -9.60 -8.50
CA VAL A 381 -7.54 -10.84 -7.82
C VAL A 381 -6.34 -10.62 -6.89
N GLY A 382 -5.30 -9.95 -7.40
CA GLY A 382 -4.07 -9.66 -6.68
C GLY A 382 -4.31 -8.86 -5.39
N ARG A 383 -5.20 -7.86 -5.42
CA ARG A 383 -5.51 -7.03 -4.24
C ARG A 383 -6.15 -7.84 -3.10
N VAL A 384 -7.04 -8.78 -3.42
CA VAL A 384 -7.62 -9.69 -2.42
C VAL A 384 -6.55 -10.62 -1.86
N ALA A 385 -5.74 -11.22 -2.72
CA ALA A 385 -4.66 -12.13 -2.32
C ALA A 385 -3.61 -11.44 -1.44
N ILE A 386 -3.21 -10.21 -1.80
CA ILE A 386 -2.30 -9.37 -1.01
C ILE A 386 -2.91 -9.06 0.35
N GLY A 387 -4.18 -8.63 0.39
CA GLY A 387 -4.85 -8.32 1.65
C GLY A 387 -4.91 -9.51 2.60
N PHE A 388 -5.28 -10.69 2.08
CA PHE A 388 -5.29 -11.94 2.84
C PHE A 388 -3.89 -12.31 3.36
N THR A 389 -2.88 -12.27 2.48
CA THR A 389 -1.51 -12.67 2.82
C THR A 389 -0.90 -11.70 3.85
N ALA A 390 -1.20 -10.40 3.74
CA ALA A 390 -0.69 -9.38 4.65
C ALA A 390 -1.10 -9.60 6.10
N ASP A 391 -2.34 -10.05 6.30
CA ASP A 391 -2.85 -10.35 7.64
C ASP A 391 -2.17 -11.60 8.24
N TYR A 392 -1.54 -12.46 7.43
CA TYR A 392 -0.75 -13.61 7.89
C TYR A 392 0.74 -13.26 8.09
N THR A 393 1.41 -12.76 7.05
CA THR A 393 2.88 -12.57 7.01
C THR A 393 3.38 -11.29 7.68
N GLY A 394 2.48 -10.35 7.96
CA GLY A 394 2.83 -8.98 8.35
C GLY A 394 2.74 -8.04 7.14
N ARG A 395 2.15 -6.87 7.38
CA ARG A 395 1.78 -5.89 6.35
C ARG A 395 3.02 -5.21 5.78
N VAL A 396 3.99 -4.85 6.62
CA VAL A 396 5.22 -4.20 6.21
C VAL A 396 6.18 -5.21 5.56
N ASN A 397 6.22 -6.44 6.06
CA ASN A 397 7.01 -7.53 5.47
C ASN A 397 6.58 -7.79 4.02
N LEU A 398 5.26 -7.94 3.80
CA LEU A 398 4.72 -8.17 2.46
C LEU A 398 4.95 -6.96 1.54
N ALA A 399 4.84 -5.74 2.06
CA ALA A 399 5.13 -4.53 1.30
C ALA A 399 6.57 -4.48 0.77
N ILE A 400 7.56 -4.94 1.54
CA ILE A 400 8.96 -5.05 1.10
C ILE A 400 9.07 -6.05 -0.06
N VAL A 401 8.54 -7.26 0.12
CA VAL A 401 8.63 -8.33 -0.89
C VAL A 401 8.00 -7.88 -2.21
N LEU A 402 6.81 -7.29 -2.15
CA LEU A 402 6.11 -6.80 -3.34
C LEU A 402 6.80 -5.59 -3.96
N SER A 403 7.49 -4.75 -3.17
CA SER A 403 8.30 -3.65 -3.70
C SER A 403 9.52 -4.16 -4.46
N VAL A 404 10.18 -5.23 -3.98
CA VAL A 404 11.29 -5.89 -4.71
C VAL A 404 10.79 -6.50 -6.01
N ILE A 405 9.65 -7.22 -5.97
CA ILE A 405 9.03 -7.79 -7.17
C ILE A 405 8.71 -6.68 -8.18
N MET A 406 8.19 -5.55 -7.72
CA MET A 406 7.90 -4.40 -8.58
C MET A 406 9.17 -3.83 -9.24
N VAL A 407 10.28 -3.70 -8.51
CA VAL A 407 11.58 -3.30 -9.08
C VAL A 407 12.02 -4.26 -10.18
N ILE A 408 11.93 -5.57 -9.94
CA ILE A 408 12.31 -6.60 -10.91
C ILE A 408 11.40 -6.53 -12.15
N LEU A 409 10.09 -6.46 -11.97
CA LEU A 409 9.13 -6.40 -13.07
C LEU A 409 9.32 -5.15 -13.93
N VAL A 410 9.65 -4.00 -13.34
CA VAL A 410 9.90 -2.77 -14.11
C VAL A 410 11.27 -2.79 -14.80
N LEU A 411 12.35 -3.02 -14.06
CA LEU A 411 13.70 -2.84 -14.60
C LEU A 411 14.20 -4.05 -15.39
N ALA A 412 13.85 -5.27 -14.97
CA ALA A 412 14.30 -6.48 -15.65
C ALA A 412 13.30 -6.94 -16.71
N MET A 413 12.00 -6.92 -16.43
CA MET A 413 11.00 -7.47 -17.34
C MET A 413 10.50 -6.43 -18.35
N TRP A 414 9.95 -5.30 -17.91
CA TRP A 414 9.33 -4.32 -18.83
C TRP A 414 10.33 -3.72 -19.83
N ILE A 415 11.56 -3.41 -19.41
CA ILE A 415 12.60 -2.89 -20.31
C ILE A 415 12.96 -3.89 -21.42
N ASN A 416 12.87 -5.20 -21.13
CA ASN A 416 13.26 -6.28 -22.04
C ASN A 416 12.06 -6.97 -22.71
N ALA A 417 10.82 -6.52 -22.46
CA ALA A 417 9.61 -7.14 -22.96
C ALA A 417 9.37 -6.78 -24.44
N THR A 418 10.09 -7.43 -25.35
CA THR A 418 10.03 -7.13 -26.79
C THR A 418 9.11 -8.05 -27.59
N THR A 419 8.65 -9.15 -27.00
CA THR A 419 7.78 -10.14 -27.66
C THR A 419 6.37 -10.10 -27.09
N GLU A 420 5.36 -10.42 -27.89
CA GLU A 420 3.96 -10.47 -27.45
C GLU A 420 3.77 -11.30 -26.15
N PRO A 421 4.27 -12.55 -26.04
CA PRO A 421 4.12 -13.32 -24.80
C PRO A 421 4.77 -12.65 -23.57
N SER A 422 5.91 -11.98 -23.75
CA SER A 422 6.60 -11.28 -22.66
C SER A 422 5.79 -10.08 -22.15
N ILE A 423 5.09 -9.37 -23.05
CA ILE A 423 4.25 -8.22 -22.71
C ILE A 423 2.99 -8.69 -21.99
N PHE A 424 2.37 -9.79 -22.43
CA PHE A 424 1.24 -10.42 -21.72
C PHE A 424 1.64 -10.93 -20.34
N ALA A 425 2.77 -11.62 -20.21
CA ALA A 425 3.29 -12.07 -18.93
C ALA A 425 3.56 -10.90 -17.99
N TYR A 426 4.12 -9.79 -18.50
CA TYR A 426 4.32 -8.58 -17.73
C TYR A 426 2.99 -8.01 -17.23
N ALA A 427 1.97 -7.91 -18.08
CA ALA A 427 0.64 -7.40 -17.70
C ALA A 427 -0.01 -8.22 -16.58
N VAL A 428 0.09 -9.56 -16.64
CA VAL A 428 -0.44 -10.46 -15.60
C VAL A 428 0.30 -10.29 -14.28
N LEU A 429 1.64 -10.39 -14.30
CA LEU A 429 2.46 -10.36 -13.08
C LEU A 429 2.42 -8.98 -12.41
N SER A 430 2.49 -7.90 -13.19
CA SER A 430 2.37 -6.54 -12.68
C SER A 430 0.96 -6.25 -12.18
N GLY A 431 -0.08 -6.74 -12.86
CA GLY A 431 -1.47 -6.64 -12.40
C GLY A 431 -1.64 -7.26 -11.00
N LEU A 432 -1.15 -8.48 -10.81
CA LEU A 432 -1.25 -9.20 -9.53
C LEU A 432 -0.52 -8.50 -8.37
N THR A 433 0.54 -7.74 -8.64
CA THR A 433 1.48 -7.26 -7.61
C THR A 433 1.46 -5.74 -7.38
N PHE A 434 1.24 -4.92 -8.40
CA PHE A 434 1.36 -3.46 -8.29
C PHE A 434 0.25 -2.83 -7.43
N GLY A 435 -0.84 -3.56 -7.16
CA GLY A 435 -1.87 -3.17 -6.20
C GLY A 435 -1.43 -3.13 -4.74
N ALA A 436 -0.22 -3.62 -4.42
CA ALA A 436 0.28 -3.78 -3.05
C ALA A 436 0.18 -2.51 -2.20
N SER A 437 0.69 -1.39 -2.71
CA SER A 437 0.74 -0.15 -1.94
C SER A 437 -0.67 0.39 -1.65
N SER A 438 -1.58 0.28 -2.62
CA SER A 438 -2.97 0.68 -2.43
C SER A 438 -3.66 -0.13 -1.33
N VAL A 439 -3.38 -1.44 -1.23
CA VAL A 439 -3.99 -2.33 -0.24
C VAL A 439 -3.37 -2.15 1.15
N LEU A 440 -2.05 -2.02 1.22
CA LEU A 440 -1.31 -2.08 2.47
C LEU A 440 -1.16 -0.72 3.15
N ASN A 441 -1.23 0.39 2.41
CA ASN A 441 -1.01 1.71 2.96
C ASN A 441 -1.97 2.07 4.09
N GLN A 442 -3.28 1.83 3.90
CA GLN A 442 -4.28 2.16 4.91
C GLN A 442 -4.06 1.32 6.21
N PRO A 443 -3.93 -0.03 6.15
CA PRO A 443 -3.61 -0.83 7.32
C PRO A 443 -2.30 -0.44 8.00
N ILE A 444 -1.22 -0.23 7.24
CA ILE A 444 0.08 0.17 7.80
C ILE A 444 -0.05 1.50 8.53
N LEU A 445 -0.73 2.49 7.95
CA LEU A 445 -0.94 3.78 8.58
C LEU A 445 -1.79 3.68 9.86
N ALA A 446 -2.85 2.86 9.83
CA ALA A 446 -3.73 2.61 10.98
C ALA A 446 -3.03 1.86 12.13
N ASP A 447 -1.98 1.10 11.84
CA ASP A 447 -1.16 0.46 12.87
C ASP A 447 -0.08 1.40 13.44
N THR A 448 0.29 2.46 12.70
CA THR A 448 1.31 3.44 13.15
C THR A 448 0.71 4.51 14.06
N LEU A 449 -0.50 4.97 13.73
CA LEU A 449 -1.12 6.09 14.42
C LEU A 449 -2.17 5.62 15.43
N PRO A 450 -2.30 6.32 16.57
CA PRO A 450 -3.48 6.16 17.43
C PRO A 450 -4.77 6.38 16.63
N PRO A 451 -5.87 5.68 16.95
CA PRO A 451 -7.14 5.82 16.23
C PRO A 451 -7.65 7.27 16.13
N GLU A 452 -7.41 8.11 17.15
CA GLU A 452 -7.83 9.51 17.13
C GLU A 452 -7.04 10.37 16.13
N LEU A 453 -5.79 10.01 15.84
CA LEU A 453 -4.90 10.74 14.93
C LEU A 453 -4.94 10.19 13.50
N PHE A 454 -5.57 9.03 13.28
CA PHE A 454 -5.67 8.42 11.96
C PHE A 454 -6.31 9.35 10.90
N PRO A 455 -7.44 10.04 11.18
CA PRO A 455 -7.99 11.06 10.29
C PRO A 455 -6.96 12.13 9.87
N ALA A 456 -6.22 12.68 10.83
CA ALA A 456 -5.21 13.70 10.58
C ALA A 456 -4.04 13.18 9.73
N GLY A 457 -3.53 11.98 10.05
CA GLY A 457 -2.49 11.31 9.26
C GLY A 457 -2.94 10.99 7.83
N TRP A 458 -4.17 10.53 7.67
CA TRP A 458 -4.77 10.26 6.35
C TRP A 458 -4.91 11.54 5.52
N SER A 459 -5.35 12.64 6.15
CA SER A 459 -5.42 13.96 5.52
C SER A 459 -4.06 14.50 5.11
N PHE A 460 -3.05 14.38 5.99
CA PHE A 460 -1.68 14.75 5.68
C PHE A 460 -1.13 13.98 4.47
N GLN A 461 -1.36 12.65 4.45
CA GLN A 461 -1.01 11.82 3.31
C GLN A 461 -1.73 12.27 2.03
N GLY A 462 -3.04 12.52 2.11
CA GLY A 462 -3.86 12.92 0.97
C GLY A 462 -3.33 14.19 0.29
N VAL A 463 -2.95 15.20 1.07
CA VAL A 463 -2.37 16.45 0.52
C VAL A 463 -1.07 16.18 -0.23
N ILE A 464 -0.13 15.45 0.37
CA ILE A 464 1.16 15.15 -0.28
C ILE A 464 0.94 14.29 -1.52
N LEU A 465 0.14 13.23 -1.41
CA LEU A 465 -0.13 12.31 -2.50
C LEU A 465 -0.83 12.97 -3.66
N GLY A 466 -1.80 13.84 -3.39
CA GLY A 466 -2.53 14.55 -4.43
C GLY A 466 -1.61 15.50 -5.22
N CYS A 467 -0.65 16.16 -4.56
CA CYS A 467 0.38 16.93 -5.25
C CYS A 467 1.27 16.05 -6.15
N PHE A 468 1.68 14.86 -5.69
CA PHE A 468 2.49 13.94 -6.49
C PHE A 468 1.73 13.39 -7.70
N THR A 469 0.51 12.89 -7.47
CA THR A 469 -0.30 12.24 -8.50
C THR A 469 -0.80 13.21 -9.58
N LEU A 470 -1.00 14.49 -9.25
CA LEU A 470 -1.39 15.53 -10.20
C LEU A 470 -0.38 15.74 -11.34
N PHE A 471 0.92 15.58 -11.07
CA PHE A 471 1.97 15.85 -12.07
C PHE A 471 2.63 14.59 -12.62
N CYS A 472 2.48 13.45 -11.94
CA CYS A 472 3.20 12.22 -12.27
C CYS A 472 2.95 11.73 -13.71
N GLU A 473 1.69 11.70 -14.15
CA GLU A 473 1.35 11.24 -15.50
C GLU A 473 1.88 12.18 -16.58
N VAL A 474 1.76 13.49 -16.37
CA VAL A 474 2.26 14.51 -17.30
C VAL A 474 3.78 14.38 -17.46
N VAL A 475 4.51 14.22 -16.36
CA VAL A 475 5.96 13.98 -16.39
C VAL A 475 6.27 12.70 -17.16
N ALA A 476 5.55 11.61 -16.91
CA ALA A 476 5.77 10.34 -17.58
C ALA A 476 5.53 10.40 -19.09
N LEU A 477 4.51 11.15 -19.54
CA LEU A 477 4.24 11.38 -20.96
C LEU A 477 5.36 12.20 -21.62
N GLN A 478 5.85 13.25 -20.95
CA GLN A 478 6.96 14.08 -21.45
C GLN A 478 8.29 13.33 -21.52
N LEU A 479 8.47 12.30 -20.69
CA LEU A 479 9.64 11.43 -20.76
C LEU A 479 9.62 10.49 -21.97
N ARG A 480 8.47 10.28 -22.61
CA ARG A 480 8.38 9.45 -23.82
C ARG A 480 8.88 10.24 -25.02
N ASP A 481 9.75 9.61 -25.80
CA ASP A 481 10.34 10.22 -26.98
C ASP A 481 10.12 9.33 -28.20
N ALA A 482 9.02 9.58 -28.91
CA ALA A 482 8.60 8.78 -30.07
C ALA A 482 9.60 8.81 -31.23
N THR A 483 10.56 9.74 -31.22
CA THR A 483 11.58 9.86 -32.28
C THR A 483 12.71 8.83 -32.11
N LYS A 484 12.83 8.19 -30.95
CA LYS A 484 13.92 7.26 -30.62
C LYS A 484 13.50 5.80 -30.81
N SER A 485 14.49 4.92 -31.02
CA SER A 485 14.28 3.47 -31.15
C SER A 485 13.71 2.80 -29.88
N LYS A 486 13.84 3.44 -28.72
CA LYS A 486 13.22 3.01 -27.45
C LYS A 486 12.48 4.19 -26.79
N PRO A 487 11.26 4.53 -27.24
CA PRO A 487 10.54 5.72 -26.75
C PRO A 487 10.24 5.71 -25.27
N PHE A 488 10.08 4.52 -24.67
CA PHE A 488 9.64 4.35 -23.29
C PHE A 488 10.78 4.24 -22.28
N ILE A 489 12.05 4.13 -22.71
CA ILE A 489 13.17 3.79 -21.82
C ILE A 489 13.33 4.78 -20.66
N LYS A 490 13.18 6.09 -20.92
CA LYS A 490 13.27 7.12 -19.88
C LYS A 490 12.14 7.00 -18.86
N ALA A 491 10.92 6.73 -19.32
CA ALA A 491 9.77 6.50 -18.46
C ALA A 491 9.90 5.21 -17.63
N GLN A 492 10.45 4.14 -18.23
CA GLN A 492 10.73 2.87 -17.55
C GLN A 492 11.78 3.03 -16.45
N ILE A 493 12.91 3.70 -16.75
CA ILE A 493 13.95 4.00 -15.76
C ILE A 493 13.39 4.87 -14.64
N PHE A 494 12.61 5.91 -14.98
CA PHE A 494 11.96 6.77 -14.00
C PHE A 494 11.04 5.99 -13.04
N CYS A 495 10.21 5.08 -13.58
CA CYS A 495 9.40 4.17 -12.76
C CYS A 495 10.26 3.26 -11.88
N GLY A 496 11.35 2.72 -12.43
CA GLY A 496 12.30 1.88 -11.69
C GLY A 496 12.94 2.61 -10.51
N CYS A 497 13.35 3.88 -10.69
CA CYS A 497 13.85 4.72 -9.61
C CYS A 497 12.80 4.93 -8.50
N PHE A 498 11.53 5.13 -8.86
CA PHE A 498 10.44 5.24 -7.89
C PHE A 498 10.20 3.93 -7.14
N ALA A 499 10.24 2.79 -7.84
CA ALA A 499 10.12 1.48 -7.21
C ALA A 499 11.27 1.21 -6.22
N ILE A 500 12.52 1.54 -6.58
CA ILE A 500 13.69 1.43 -5.70
C ILE A 500 13.55 2.36 -4.49
N GLY A 501 13.19 3.63 -4.72
CA GLY A 501 12.98 4.59 -3.63
C GLY A 501 11.90 4.11 -2.65
N GLY A 502 10.79 3.58 -3.18
CA GLY A 502 9.76 2.94 -2.37
C GLY A 502 10.31 1.78 -1.53
N PHE A 503 11.04 0.85 -2.15
CA PHE A 503 11.67 -0.27 -1.43
C PHE A 503 12.58 0.20 -0.28
N VAL A 504 13.40 1.23 -0.50
CA VAL A 504 14.26 1.79 0.55
C VAL A 504 13.43 2.36 1.71
N LEU A 505 12.41 3.15 1.40
CA LEU A 505 11.58 3.81 2.42
C LEU A 505 10.82 2.80 3.29
N ILE A 506 10.21 1.77 2.68
CA ILE A 506 9.47 0.75 3.45
C ILE A 506 10.40 -0.13 4.29
N THR A 507 11.65 -0.33 3.85
CA THR A 507 12.69 -1.01 4.63
C THR A 507 13.03 -0.22 5.90
N ILE A 508 13.12 1.11 5.80
CA ILE A 508 13.32 1.99 6.96
C ILE A 508 12.12 1.92 7.92
N VAL A 509 10.89 1.90 7.39
CA VAL A 509 9.68 1.73 8.22
C VAL A 509 9.73 0.42 8.99
N ARG A 510 10.11 -0.68 8.32
CA ARG A 510 10.26 -1.99 8.98
C ARG A 510 11.27 -1.94 10.10
N GLU A 511 12.47 -1.41 9.84
CA GLU A 511 13.51 -1.37 10.87
C GLU A 511 13.05 -0.58 12.10
N SER A 512 12.44 0.58 11.87
CA SER A 512 11.94 1.42 12.96
C SER A 512 10.85 0.71 13.77
N ARG A 513 9.93 -0.01 13.12
CA ARG A 513 8.89 -0.78 13.82
C ARG A 513 9.44 -1.97 14.57
N VAL A 514 10.31 -2.77 13.96
CA VAL A 514 10.94 -3.92 14.61
C VAL A 514 11.71 -3.45 15.83
N ARG A 515 12.48 -2.37 15.71
CA ARG A 515 13.24 -1.79 16.82
C ARG A 515 12.34 -1.34 17.97
N ASN A 516 11.25 -0.62 17.67
CA ASN A 516 10.31 -0.17 18.70
C ASN A 516 9.59 -1.34 19.38
N LEU A 517 9.22 -2.37 18.61
CA LEU A 517 8.59 -3.58 19.13
C LEU A 517 9.53 -4.36 20.03
N LEU A 518 10.77 -4.59 19.60
CA LEU A 518 11.80 -5.26 20.39
C LEU A 518 12.15 -4.46 21.66
N ALA A 519 12.23 -3.14 21.59
CA ALA A 519 12.47 -2.29 22.76
C ALA A 519 11.32 -2.38 23.78
N LYS A 520 10.07 -2.46 23.31
CA LYS A 520 8.91 -2.68 24.18
C LYS A 520 8.95 -4.05 24.84
N ARG A 521 9.19 -5.11 24.06
CA ARG A 521 9.33 -6.50 24.56
C ARG A 521 10.48 -6.63 25.56
N LEU A 522 11.60 -5.94 25.33
CA LEU A 522 12.71 -5.90 26.27
C LEU A 522 12.29 -5.29 27.61
N SER A 523 11.61 -4.13 27.60
CA SER A 523 11.14 -3.50 28.84
C SER A 523 10.12 -4.35 29.60
N GLU A 524 9.23 -5.05 28.88
CA GLU A 524 8.28 -5.99 29.49
C GLU A 524 9.00 -7.21 30.09
N THR A 525 9.97 -7.76 29.35
CA THR A 525 10.80 -8.88 29.82
C THR A 525 11.61 -8.51 31.05
N GLU A 526 12.21 -7.31 31.10
CA GLU A 526 12.94 -6.79 32.26
C GLU A 526 12.05 -6.74 33.51
N LYS A 527 10.84 -6.20 33.38
CA LYS A 527 9.88 -6.15 34.49
C LYS A 527 9.50 -7.54 34.97
N THR A 528 9.22 -8.49 34.07
CA THR A 528 8.86 -9.86 34.46
C THR A 528 10.04 -10.60 35.10
N LEU A 529 11.27 -10.37 34.61
CA LEU A 529 12.50 -10.97 35.14
C LEU A 529 12.82 -10.47 36.56
N GLU A 530 12.43 -9.24 36.92
CA GLU A 530 12.55 -8.74 38.31
C GLU A 530 11.75 -9.61 39.30
N PHE A 531 10.58 -10.11 38.88
CA PHE A 531 9.73 -10.99 39.69
C PHE A 531 10.07 -12.48 39.52
N GLN A 532 10.55 -12.90 38.34
CA GLN A 532 10.86 -14.30 38.00
C GLN A 532 12.34 -14.50 37.66
N LYS A 533 13.22 -14.26 38.63
CA LYS A 533 14.69 -14.24 38.42
C LYS A 533 15.29 -15.57 37.93
N GLU A 534 14.65 -16.70 38.20
CA GLU A 534 15.15 -18.04 37.83
C GLU A 534 14.61 -18.54 36.49
N ASN A 535 13.82 -17.74 35.76
CA ASN A 535 13.25 -18.16 34.48
C ASN A 535 14.30 -18.06 33.36
N GLU A 536 14.94 -19.18 33.04
CA GLU A 536 15.98 -19.29 32.00
C GLU A 536 15.48 -18.84 30.61
N VAL A 537 14.19 -19.02 30.31
CA VAL A 537 13.59 -18.61 29.04
C VAL A 537 13.56 -17.08 28.94
N LEU A 538 13.13 -16.39 30.01
CA LEU A 538 13.12 -14.93 30.07
C LEU A 538 14.55 -14.35 30.02
N ALA A 539 15.52 -14.99 30.68
CA ALA A 539 16.92 -14.57 30.62
C ALA A 539 17.51 -14.69 29.20
N ARG A 540 17.20 -15.78 28.48
CA ARG A 540 17.62 -15.96 27.08
C ARG A 540 16.99 -14.90 26.16
N ARG A 541 15.71 -14.57 26.36
CA ARG A 541 15.01 -13.49 25.63
C ARG A 541 15.66 -12.13 25.85
N HIS A 542 15.94 -11.80 27.10
CA HIS A 542 16.60 -10.55 27.49
C HIS A 542 17.93 -10.37 26.75
N ALA A 543 18.79 -11.40 26.76
CA ALA A 543 20.07 -11.37 26.04
C ALA A 543 19.89 -11.20 24.52
N THR A 544 18.92 -11.91 23.93
CA THR A 544 18.62 -11.85 22.50
C THR A 544 18.16 -10.47 22.07
N TYR A 545 17.26 -9.84 22.83
CA TYR A 545 16.78 -8.49 22.54
C TYR A 545 17.88 -7.45 22.69
N HIS A 546 18.77 -7.59 23.68
CA HIS A 546 19.94 -6.72 23.79
C HIS A 546 20.88 -6.83 22.59
N GLU A 547 21.11 -8.04 22.07
CA GLU A 547 21.91 -8.25 20.88
C GLU A 547 21.24 -7.64 19.63
N LEU A 548 19.94 -7.90 19.44
CA LEU A 548 19.16 -7.35 18.33
C LEU A 548 19.05 -5.82 18.38
N LEU A 549 19.06 -5.21 19.56
CA LEU A 549 18.99 -3.75 19.75
C LEU A 549 20.34 -3.04 19.73
N ARG A 550 21.44 -3.77 19.46
CA ARG A 550 22.78 -3.19 19.37
C ARG A 550 22.82 -2.07 18.33
N LYS A 551 23.44 -0.95 18.71
CA LYS A 551 23.66 0.24 17.86
C LYS A 551 24.84 0.01 16.89
N SER A 552 24.76 -1.04 16.07
CA SER A 552 25.77 -1.37 15.05
C SER A 552 25.10 -1.64 13.70
N PRO A 553 25.84 -1.53 12.56
CA PRO A 553 25.33 -1.94 11.25
C PRO A 553 24.90 -3.41 11.23
N LEU A 554 25.58 -4.28 11.98
CA LEU A 554 25.19 -5.66 12.16
C LEU A 554 23.82 -5.78 12.85
N GLY A 555 23.57 -4.99 13.90
CA GLY A 555 22.26 -4.95 14.57
C GLY A 555 21.14 -4.49 13.63
N PHE A 556 21.41 -3.53 12.74
CA PHE A 556 20.46 -3.11 11.70
C PHE A 556 20.10 -4.27 10.75
N LEU A 557 21.11 -4.98 10.23
CA LEU A 557 20.91 -6.11 9.32
C LEU A 557 20.19 -7.27 10.02
N LEU A 558 20.56 -7.59 11.26
CA LEU A 558 19.91 -8.63 12.06
C LEU A 558 18.43 -8.31 12.28
N ARG A 559 18.08 -7.08 12.67
CA ARG A 559 16.66 -6.66 12.78
C ARG A 559 15.92 -6.75 11.46
N LEU A 560 16.60 -6.48 10.33
CA LEU A 560 15.98 -6.55 9.01
C LEU A 560 15.60 -7.98 8.61
N ILE A 561 16.40 -8.97 8.96
CA ILE A 561 16.14 -10.39 8.65
C ILE A 561 15.37 -11.13 9.74
N TYR A 562 15.28 -10.56 10.95
CA TYR A 562 14.60 -11.16 12.08
C TYR A 562 13.12 -11.44 11.73
N PRO A 563 12.64 -12.69 11.79
CA PRO A 563 11.31 -13.06 11.32
C PRO A 563 10.27 -12.72 12.37
N ILE A 564 9.93 -11.45 12.41
CA ILE A 564 8.85 -10.90 13.23
C ILE A 564 7.77 -10.34 12.32
N LYS A 565 6.52 -10.52 12.72
CA LYS A 565 5.35 -10.04 11.99
C LYS A 565 5.14 -8.55 12.28
N VAL A 566 5.19 -7.71 11.24
CA VAL A 566 5.17 -6.24 11.36
C VAL A 566 4.29 -5.57 10.31
#